data_AF-A0A920JI28-F1
#
_entry.id   AF-A0A920JI28-F1
#
_cell.length_a   1.000
_cell.length_b   1.000
_cell.length_c   1.000
_cell.angle_alpha   90.00
_cell.angle_beta   90.00
_cell.angle_gamma   90.00
#
_symmetry.space_group_name_H-M   'P 1'
#
loop_
_entity.id
_entity.type
_entity.pdbx_description
1 polymer ?
#
loop_
_entity_poly.entity_id
_entity_poly.type
_entity_poly.pdbx_seq_one_letter_code
_entity_poly.pdbx_strand_id
1 'polypeptide(L)'
;MGLKTLTVIQNTVELINFSADSPIDIKKITLEDKKTFSLLSSARTIGIFQLESPGMRDLIERMQPSRFEDIIALVALFRPGPLQSGMVDGFY
;
A
#
# COMPACT_ATOMS: atom_id res chain seq x y z
N MET A 1 13.12 -9.30 14.66
CA MET A 1 12.32 -10.23 13.82
C MET A 1 12.49 -9.79 12.38
N GLY A 2 13.01 -10.64 11.48
CA GLY A 2 13.26 -10.26 10.08
C GLY A 2 11.94 -10.07 9.33
N LEU A 3 11.69 -8.86 8.81
CA LEU A 3 10.54 -8.61 7.95
C LEU A 3 10.72 -9.41 6.65
N LYS A 4 9.97 -10.51 6.50
CA LYS A 4 9.92 -11.30 5.26
C LYS A 4 9.54 -10.44 4.05
N THR A 5 8.85 -9.32 4.26
CA THR A 5 8.49 -8.35 3.22
C THR A 5 9.70 -7.89 2.41
N LEU A 6 10.84 -7.59 3.04
CA LEU A 6 12.03 -7.16 2.32
C LEU A 6 12.62 -8.28 1.47
N THR A 7 12.60 -9.52 1.96
CA THR A 7 13.02 -10.71 1.20
C THR A 7 12.11 -10.95 -0.01
N VAL A 8 10.78 -10.78 0.16
CA VAL A 8 9.84 -10.90 -0.97
C VAL A 8 10.13 -9.84 -2.02
N ILE A 9 10.28 -8.57 -1.63
CA ILE A 9 10.60 -7.48 -2.56
C ILE A 9 11.92 -7.77 -3.30
N GLN A 10 12.97 -8.18 -2.58
CA GLN A 10 14.26 -8.52 -3.18
C GLN A 10 14.12 -9.63 -4.23
N ASN A 11 13.51 -10.75 -3.86
CA ASN A 11 13.34 -11.89 -4.77
C ASN A 11 12.49 -11.51 -5.99
N THR A 12 11.44 -10.70 -5.81
CA THR A 12 10.60 -10.22 -6.92
C THR A 12 11.40 -9.35 -7.89
N VAL A 13 12.24 -8.44 -7.39
CA VAL A 13 13.10 -7.59 -8.24
C VAL A 13 14.13 -8.44 -8.99
N GLU A 14 14.76 -9.41 -8.31
CA GLU A 14 15.70 -10.36 -8.95
C GLU A 14 15.04 -11.15 -10.08
N LEU A 15 13.82 -11.65 -9.85
CA LEU A 15 13.05 -12.39 -10.87
C LEU A 15 12.65 -11.51 -12.06
N ILE A 16 12.20 -10.27 -11.82
CA ILE A 16 11.85 -9.33 -12.90
C ILE A 16 13.09 -9.01 -13.73
N ASN A 17 14.24 -8.78 -13.08
CA ASN A 17 15.46 -8.36 -13.75
C ASN A 17 16.23 -9.50 -14.43
N PHE A 18 15.92 -10.77 -14.12
CA PHE A 18 16.63 -11.93 -14.65
C PHE A 18 16.70 -11.97 -16.19
N SER A 19 15.69 -11.44 -16.88
CA SER A 19 15.66 -11.40 -18.35
C SER A 19 15.14 -10.06 -18.90
N ALA A 20 15.23 -8.99 -18.11
CA ALA A 20 14.74 -7.68 -18.54
C ALA A 20 15.79 -6.94 -19.39
N ASP A 21 15.39 -6.47 -20.57
CA ASP A 21 16.18 -5.54 -21.38
C ASP A 21 16.41 -4.20 -20.66
N SER A 22 15.50 -3.83 -19.76
CA SER A 22 15.58 -2.63 -18.92
C SER A 22 15.33 -3.02 -17.46
N PRO A 23 16.37 -3.30 -16.67
CA PRO A 23 16.22 -3.71 -15.27
C PRO A 23 15.62 -2.58 -14.42
N ILE A 24 14.76 -2.96 -13.47
CA ILE A 24 14.17 -2.05 -12.50
C ILE A 24 15.09 -1.86 -11.28
N ASP A 25 15.14 -0.63 -10.77
CA ASP A 25 15.73 -0.30 -9.48
C ASP A 25 14.59 0.08 -8.52
N ILE A 26 14.35 -0.75 -7.52
CA ILE A 26 13.27 -0.55 -6.55
C ILE A 26 13.38 0.79 -5.81
N LYS A 27 14.58 1.37 -5.68
CA LYS A 27 14.78 2.67 -5.02
C LYS A 27 14.40 3.86 -5.90
N LYS A 28 14.15 3.64 -7.19
CA LYS A 28 13.87 4.68 -8.20
C LYS A 28 12.45 4.61 -8.76
N ILE A 29 11.61 3.72 -8.24
CA ILE A 29 10.20 3.65 -8.67
C ILE A 29 9.48 4.96 -8.34
N THR A 30 8.58 5.38 -9.23
CA THR A 30 7.75 6.55 -8.98
C THR A 30 6.72 6.26 -7.88
N LEU A 31 6.42 7.26 -7.06
CA LEU A 31 5.36 7.21 -6.07
C LEU A 31 4.01 7.70 -6.62
N GLU A 32 3.94 8.06 -7.90
CA GLU A 32 2.77 8.64 -8.58
C GLU A 32 2.12 7.67 -9.59
N ASP A 33 2.39 6.37 -9.48
CA ASP A 33 1.87 5.40 -10.45
C ASP A 33 0.35 5.23 -10.36
N LYS A 34 -0.35 5.73 -11.38
CA LYS A 34 -1.82 5.68 -11.46
C LYS A 34 -2.38 4.25 -11.43
N LYS A 35 -1.66 3.27 -12.00
CA LYS A 35 -2.12 1.88 -11.99
C LYS A 35 -2.09 1.30 -10.57
N THR A 36 -1.06 1.62 -9.80
CA THR A 36 -0.92 1.27 -8.38
C THR A 36 -2.06 1.86 -7.56
N PHE A 37 -2.37 3.15 -7.72
CA PHE A 37 -3.50 3.76 -6.99
C PHE A 37 -4.86 3.22 -7.43
N SER A 38 -5.03 2.87 -8.71
CA SER A 38 -6.26 2.22 -9.20
C SER A 38 -6.44 0.83 -8.60
N LEU A 39 -5.36 0.05 -8.45
CA LEU A 39 -5.39 -1.24 -7.76
C LEU A 39 -5.73 -1.04 -6.28
N LEU A 40 -5.04 -0.12 -5.61
CA LEU A 40 -5.24 0.18 -4.19
C LEU A 40 -6.69 0.61 -3.91
N SER A 41 -7.21 1.59 -4.65
CA SER A 41 -8.58 2.10 -4.50
C SER A 41 -9.67 1.07 -4.77
N SER A 42 -9.36 -0.02 -5.47
CA SER A 42 -10.29 -1.15 -5.63
C SER A 42 -10.37 -2.07 -4.40
N ALA A 43 -9.70 -1.74 -3.30
CA ALA A 43 -9.60 -2.54 -2.06
C ALA A 43 -9.08 -3.98 -2.26
N ARG A 44 -8.50 -4.29 -3.43
CA ARG A 44 -7.86 -5.57 -3.75
C ARG A 44 -6.43 -5.62 -3.21
N THR A 45 -6.31 -5.60 -1.90
CA THR A 45 -5.03 -5.41 -1.19
C THR A 45 -4.50 -6.64 -0.46
N ILE A 46 -5.07 -7.83 -0.71
CA ILE A 46 -4.54 -9.08 -0.16
C ILE A 46 -3.10 -9.26 -0.65
N GLY A 47 -2.17 -9.46 0.28
CA GLY A 47 -0.72 -9.55 -0.01
C GLY A 47 0.00 -8.21 -0.08
N ILE A 48 -0.69 -7.08 0.09
CA ILE A 48 -0.07 -5.76 0.23
C ILE A 48 0.21 -5.52 1.71
N PHE A 49 1.49 -5.40 2.04
CA PHE A 49 1.97 -5.23 3.41
C PHE A 49 1.22 -4.08 4.13
N GLN A 50 0.75 -4.36 5.36
CA GLN A 50 -0.07 -3.48 6.22
C GLN A 50 -1.49 -3.16 5.72
N LEU A 51 -1.82 -3.44 4.46
CA LEU A 51 -3.07 -3.00 3.84
C LEU A 51 -4.11 -4.13 3.65
N GLU A 52 -3.83 -5.34 4.15
CA GLU A 52 -4.57 -6.58 3.85
C GLU A 52 -5.79 -6.85 4.75
N SER A 53 -5.84 -6.29 5.95
CA SER A 53 -6.88 -6.63 6.93
C SER A 53 -8.29 -6.22 6.44
N PRO A 54 -9.37 -6.91 6.84
CA PRO A 54 -10.73 -6.55 6.44
C PRO A 54 -11.07 -5.08 6.73
N GLY A 55 -10.85 -4.61 7.96
CA GLY A 55 -11.15 -3.22 8.31
C GLY A 55 -10.29 -2.20 7.55
N MET A 56 -9.06 -2.55 7.18
CA MET A 56 -8.22 -1.66 6.37
C MET A 56 -8.73 -1.58 4.94
N ARG A 57 -9.22 -2.71 4.38
CA ARG A 57 -9.88 -2.73 3.08
C ARG A 57 -11.16 -1.88 3.06
N ASP A 58 -11.97 -1.98 4.12
CA ASP A 58 -13.16 -1.14 4.27
C ASP A 58 -12.78 0.36 4.32
N LEU A 59 -11.71 0.71 5.02
CA LEU A 59 -11.19 2.08 5.08
C LEU A 59 -10.68 2.57 3.71
N ILE A 60 -9.95 1.72 2.98
CA ILE A 60 -9.45 2.03 1.63
C ILE A 60 -10.60 2.25 0.65
N GLU A 61 -11.63 1.40 0.70
CA GLU A 61 -12.82 1.54 -0.15
C GLU A 61 -13.54 2.87 0.09
N ARG A 62 -13.58 3.35 1.34
CA ARG A 62 -14.15 4.65 1.69
C ARG A 62 -13.25 5.83 1.31
N MET A 63 -11.94 5.72 1.52
CA MET A 63 -10.99 6.83 1.28
C MET A 63 -10.64 7.04 -0.20
N GLN A 64 -10.72 6.00 -1.04
CA GLN A 64 -10.32 6.05 -2.46
C GLN A 64 -8.93 6.71 -2.67
N PRO A 65 -7.85 6.14 -2.11
CA PRO A 65 -6.52 6.74 -2.13
C PRO A 65 -5.98 6.91 -3.55
N SER A 66 -5.53 8.13 -3.86
CA SER A 66 -5.09 8.55 -5.19
C SER A 66 -3.66 9.09 -5.24
N ARG A 67 -3.04 9.31 -4.07
CA ARG A 67 -1.66 9.79 -3.93
C ARG A 67 -0.96 9.13 -2.74
N PHE A 68 0.36 9.29 -2.67
CA PHE A 68 1.18 8.64 -1.65
C PHE A 68 0.84 9.09 -0.23
N GLU A 69 0.49 10.37 -0.05
CA GLU A 69 0.07 10.93 1.24
C GLU A 69 -1.16 10.22 1.82
N ASP A 70 -2.06 9.72 0.95
CA ASP A 70 -3.25 8.99 1.39
C ASP A 70 -2.85 7.65 2.03
N ILE A 71 -1.78 7.01 1.55
CA ILE A 71 -1.24 5.77 2.14
C ILE A 71 -0.69 6.04 3.54
N ILE A 72 0.01 7.16 3.71
CA ILE A 72 0.50 7.60 5.03
C ILE A 72 -0.67 7.82 5.98
N ALA A 73 -1.72 8.50 5.51
CA ALA A 73 -2.93 8.75 6.28
C ALA A 73 -3.64 7.46 6.66
N LEU A 74 -3.83 6.51 5.73
CA LEU A 74 -4.44 5.20 5.98
C LEU A 74 -3.77 4.46 7.13
N VAL A 75 -2.43 4.38 7.12
CA VAL A 75 -1.67 3.69 8.17
C VAL A 75 -1.73 4.43 9.52
N ALA A 76 -1.85 5.76 9.49
CA ALA A 76 -2.03 6.57 10.70
C ALA A 76 -3.43 6.41 11.31
N LEU A 77 -4.46 6.39 10.46
CA LEU A 77 -5.87 6.28 10.83
C LEU A 77 -6.28 4.88 11.26
N PHE A 78 -5.66 3.84 10.71
CA PHE A 78 -5.94 2.45 11.07
C PHE A 78 -5.26 2.02 12.38
N ARG A 79 -5.45 2.82 13.43
CA ARG A 79 -5.00 2.57 14.79
C ARG A 79 -6.21 2.61 15.74
N PRO A 80 -6.17 1.89 16.88
CA PRO A 80 -7.32 1.80 17.78
C PRO A 80 -7.88 3.15 18.25
N GLY A 81 -6.99 4.11 18.56
CA GLY A 81 -7.39 5.45 19.01
C GLY A 81 -8.21 6.21 17.96
N PRO A 82 -7.64 6.50 16.76
CA PRO A 82 -8.35 7.19 15.69
C PRO A 82 -9.66 6.50 15.23
N LEU A 83 -9.69 5.16 15.21
CA LEU A 83 -10.91 4.41 14.86
C LEU A 83 -12.02 4.58 15.91
N GLN A 84 -11.68 4.65 17.20
CA GLN A 84 -12.65 4.80 18.29
C GLN A 84 -13.12 6.25 18.48
N SER A 85 -12.33 7.24 18.06
CA SER A 85 -12.64 8.66 18.25
C SER A 85 -13.52 9.27 17.15
N GLY A 86 -13.89 8.51 16.11
CA GLY A 86 -14.62 9.02 14.95
C GLY A 86 -13.79 9.97 14.07
N MET A 87 -12.47 10.07 14.32
CA MET A 87 -11.56 10.89 13.49
C MET A 87 -11.53 10.41 12.04
N VAL A 88 -11.75 9.12 11.85
CA VAL A 88 -11.87 8.48 10.54
C VAL A 88 -13.04 9.07 9.76
N ASP A 89 -14.21 9.29 10.39
CA ASP A 89 -15.42 9.81 9.74
C ASP A 89 -15.33 11.28 9.30
N GLY A 90 -14.41 12.05 9.87
CA GLY A 90 -14.17 13.45 9.50
C GLY A 90 -13.04 13.68 8.50
N PHE A 91 -12.35 12.60 8.06
CA PHE A 91 -11.24 12.68 7.12
C PHE A 91 -11.69 12.52 5.65
N TYR A 92 -12.90 12.00 5.45
CA TYR A 92 -13.52 11.75 4.15
C TYR A 92 -14.21 12.99 3.58
#